data_AF-A0A9E5N858-F1
#
_entry.id   AF-A0A9E5N858-F1
#
_cell.length_a   1.000
_cell.length_b   1.000
_cell.length_c   1.000
_cell.angle_alpha   90.00
_cell.angle_beta   90.00
_cell.angle_gamma   90.00
#
_symmetry.space_group_name_H-M   'P 1'
#
loop_
_entity.id
_entity.type
_entity.pdbx_description
1 polymer ?
#
loop_
_entity_poly.entity_id
_entity_poly.type
_entity_poly.pdbx_seq_one_letter_code
_entity_poly.pdbx_strand_id
1 'polypeptide(L)'
;MKSVEYDLEIYEPGSADDLWVAFSSDRPFASINKGDIVNPGMWPDSKSPMKVLRVVNVEHGIWETDKGITHKLMVFTEEVEGTRELR
;
A
#
# COMPACT_ATOMS: atom_id res chain seq x y z
N MET A 1 7.76 25.72 -8.27
CA MET A 1 8.06 24.27 -8.24
C MET A 1 6.73 23.56 -8.49
N LYS A 2 6.68 22.54 -9.37
CA LYS A 2 5.46 21.74 -9.51
C LYS A 2 5.21 20.99 -8.20
N SER A 3 3.98 20.94 -7.71
CA SER A 3 3.62 20.12 -6.56
C SER A 3 3.79 18.64 -6.91
N VAL A 4 4.17 17.84 -5.91
CA VAL A 4 4.23 16.39 -6.03
C VAL A 4 3.24 15.80 -5.05
N GLU A 5 2.39 14.90 -5.55
CA GLU A 5 1.44 14.13 -4.76
C GLU A 5 1.89 12.67 -4.74
N TYR A 6 1.81 12.05 -3.57
CA TYR A 6 2.18 10.66 -3.37
C TYR A 6 0.94 9.86 -3.00
N ASP A 7 0.62 8.88 -3.82
CA ASP A 7 -0.49 7.96 -3.58
C ASP A 7 0.05 6.57 -3.24
N LEU A 8 -0.59 5.88 -2.31
CA LEU A 8 -0.32 4.50 -1.96
C LEU A 8 -1.63 3.72 -2.00
N GLU A 9 -1.68 2.72 -2.87
CA GLU A 9 -2.76 1.77 -3.01
C GLU A 9 -2.28 0.39 -2.53
N ILE A 10 -3.04 -0.24 -1.65
CA ILE A 10 -2.78 -1.60 -1.18
C ILE A 10 -3.97 -2.46 -1.56
N TYR A 11 -3.71 -3.50 -2.35
CA TYR A 11 -4.72 -4.37 -2.94
C TYR A 11 -5.08 -5.54 -2.03
N GLU A 12 -6.30 -6.08 -2.22
CA GLU A 12 -6.75 -7.25 -1.50
C GLU A 12 -5.86 -8.47 -1.80
N PRO A 13 -5.67 -9.39 -0.82
CA PRO A 13 -4.79 -10.53 -0.98
C PRO A 13 -5.13 -11.38 -2.20
N GLY A 14 -4.14 -11.58 -3.08
CA GLY A 14 -4.30 -12.35 -4.31
C GLY A 14 -5.10 -11.64 -5.41
N SER A 15 -5.55 -10.41 -5.20
CA SER A 15 -6.21 -9.59 -6.22
C SER A 15 -5.25 -8.54 -6.79
N ALA A 16 -5.39 -8.30 -8.09
CA ALA A 16 -4.73 -7.19 -8.79
C ALA A 16 -5.70 -6.02 -9.08
N ASP A 17 -7.00 -6.24 -8.88
CA ASP A 17 -8.06 -5.31 -9.28
C ASP A 17 -8.83 -4.75 -8.08
N ASP A 18 -8.87 -5.49 -6.97
CA ASP A 18 -9.62 -5.10 -5.77
C ASP A 18 -8.73 -4.31 -4.82
N LEU A 19 -9.02 -3.02 -4.69
CA LEU A 19 -8.35 -2.13 -3.75
C LEU A 19 -8.83 -2.37 -2.32
N TRP A 20 -7.93 -2.66 -1.39
CA TRP A 20 -8.27 -2.73 0.03
C TRP A 20 -8.28 -1.33 0.67
N VAL A 21 -7.21 -0.57 0.49
CA VAL A 21 -7.06 0.77 1.07
C VAL A 21 -6.19 1.67 0.19
N ALA A 22 -6.48 2.97 0.21
CA ALA A 22 -5.65 4.00 -0.41
C ALA A 22 -5.30 5.11 0.59
N PHE A 23 -4.11 5.67 0.43
CA PHE A 23 -3.59 6.82 1.18
C PHE A 23 -3.01 7.84 0.20
N SER A 24 -3.13 9.13 0.55
CA SER A 24 -2.50 10.22 -0.18
C SER A 24 -1.68 11.10 0.77
N SER A 25 -0.59 11.67 0.27
CA SER A 25 0.37 12.43 1.06
C SER A 25 1.08 13.49 0.22
N ASP A 26 1.46 14.61 0.84
CA ASP A 26 2.34 15.64 0.26
C ASP A 26 3.84 15.30 0.39
N ARG A 27 4.14 14.14 1.02
CA ARG A 27 5.49 13.60 1.24
C ARG A 27 5.57 12.14 0.80
N PRO A 28 6.75 11.67 0.35
CA PRO A 28 6.94 10.28 -0.02
C PRO A 28 6.59 9.32 1.13
N PHE A 29 5.99 8.19 0.78
CA PHE A 29 5.92 7.05 1.68
C PHE A 29 7.32 6.45 1.88
N ALA A 30 7.55 5.80 3.02
CA ALA A 30 8.74 5.01 3.21
C ALA A 30 8.81 3.87 2.17
N SER A 31 10.02 3.36 1.91
CA SER A 31 10.22 2.24 0.98
C SER A 31 9.39 1.03 1.41
N ILE A 32 8.60 0.49 0.48
CA ILE A 32 7.89 -0.79 0.61
C ILE A 32 8.49 -1.73 -0.41
N ASN A 33 8.87 -2.92 0.01
CA ASN A 33 9.55 -3.91 -0.81
C ASN A 33 8.79 -5.24 -0.81
N LYS A 34 8.99 -6.02 -1.87
CA LYS A 34 8.56 -7.42 -1.89
C LYS A 34 9.13 -8.17 -0.69
N GLY A 35 8.26 -8.87 0.03
CA GLY A 35 8.58 -9.63 1.23
C GLY A 35 8.25 -8.91 2.54
N ASP A 36 8.06 -7.58 2.52
CA ASP A 36 7.68 -6.78 3.68
C ASP A 36 6.31 -7.22 4.23
N ILE A 37 6.12 -6.98 5.53
CA ILE A 37 4.86 -7.27 6.22
C ILE A 37 4.09 -5.97 6.43
N VAL A 38 2.83 -6.00 6.00
CA VAL A 38 1.87 -4.92 6.19
C VAL A 38 0.80 -5.40 7.17
N ASN A 39 0.40 -4.51 8.08
CA ASN A 39 -0.57 -4.83 9.12
C ASN A 39 -1.88 -4.06 8.91
N PRO A 40 -2.90 -4.70 8.30
CA PRO A 40 -4.21 -4.09 8.10
C PRO A 40 -4.90 -3.65 9.38
N GLY A 41 -4.59 -4.26 10.53
CA GLY A 41 -5.25 -3.94 11.81
C GLY A 41 -5.03 -2.50 12.29
N MET A 42 -4.12 -1.75 11.66
CA MET A 42 -3.87 -0.33 11.94
C MET A 42 -4.64 0.61 11.01
N TRP A 43 -5.37 0.10 10.02
CA TRP A 43 -6.10 0.93 9.05
C TRP A 43 -7.49 1.31 9.57
N PRO A 44 -8.00 2.50 9.19
CA PRO A 44 -9.42 2.80 9.33
C PRO A 44 -10.26 1.70 8.65
N ASP A 45 -11.32 1.25 9.32
CA ASP A 45 -12.29 0.27 8.79
C ASP A 45 -11.69 -1.08 8.36
N SER A 46 -10.60 -1.50 9.00
CA SER A 46 -9.93 -2.77 8.70
C SER A 46 -10.89 -3.97 8.78
N LYS A 47 -11.05 -4.67 7.65
CA LYS A 47 -11.87 -5.90 7.53
C LYS A 47 -11.17 -7.15 8.10
N SER A 48 -9.91 -7.07 8.50
CA SER A 48 -9.12 -8.23 8.93
C SER A 48 -8.22 -7.91 10.12
N PRO A 49 -8.76 -7.88 11.35
CA PRO A 49 -8.01 -7.48 12.54
C PRO A 49 -6.91 -8.48 12.96
N MET A 50 -6.93 -9.70 12.41
CA MET A 50 -6.07 -10.81 12.87
C MET A 50 -5.06 -11.32 11.84
N LYS A 51 -5.10 -10.85 10.58
CA LYS A 51 -4.18 -11.30 9.53
C LYS A 51 -3.19 -10.21 9.18
N VAL A 52 -1.93 -10.61 9.01
CA VAL A 52 -0.91 -9.77 8.39
C VAL A 52 -0.82 -10.11 6.90
N LEU A 53 -0.44 -9.11 6.11
CA LEU A 53 -0.27 -9.24 4.67
C LEU A 53 1.21 -9.22 4.34
N ARG A 54 1.63 -10.06 3.40
CA ARG A 54 2.98 -9.97 2.82
C ARG A 54 2.90 -9.29 1.46
N VAL A 55 3.80 -8.34 1.23
CA VAL A 55 3.94 -7.72 -0.09
C VAL A 55 4.54 -8.73 -1.05
N VAL A 56 3.83 -9.02 -2.15
CA VAL A 56 4.30 -9.95 -3.19
C VAL A 56 4.83 -9.23 -4.42
N ASN A 57 4.38 -7.99 -4.65
CA ASN A 57 4.82 -7.14 -5.73
C ASN A 57 4.60 -5.65 -5.39
N VAL A 58 5.39 -4.78 -6.02
CA VAL A 58 5.25 -3.32 -5.93
C VAL A 58 5.39 -2.73 -7.33
N GLU A 59 4.42 -1.94 -7.74
CA GLU A 59 4.46 -1.20 -9.00
C GLU A 59 4.45 0.31 -8.75
N HIS A 60 5.15 1.03 -9.62
CA HIS A 60 5.30 2.47 -9.54
C HIS A 60 4.66 3.13 -10.76
N GLY A 61 3.58 3.88 -10.53
CA GLY A 61 3.03 4.79 -11.53
C GLY A 61 3.60 6.20 -11.32
N ILE A 62 4.16 6.79 -12.37
CA ILE A 62 4.63 8.19 -12.34
C ILE A 62 4.09 8.89 -13.56
N TRP A 63 3.35 9.97 -13.37
CA TRP A 63 2.83 10.79 -14.46
C TRP A 63 2.78 12.26 -14.09
N GLU A 64 2.71 13.10 -15.11
CA GLU A 64 2.60 14.54 -14.98
C GLU A 64 1.25 15.01 -15.53
N THR A 65 0.64 15.95 -14.82
CA THR A 65 -0.59 16.64 -15.22
C THR A 65 -0.41 18.15 -15.11
N ASP A 66 -1.41 18.91 -15.54
CA ASP A 66 -1.44 20.36 -15.33
C ASP A 66 -1.37 20.76 -13.84
N LYS A 67 -1.74 19.84 -12.94
CA LYS A 67 -1.74 20.06 -11.47
C LYS A 67 -0.40 19.76 -10.80
N GLY A 68 0.53 19.07 -11.48
CA GLY A 68 1.79 18.63 -10.87
C GLY A 68 2.18 17.21 -11.28
N ILE A 69 3.10 16.64 -10.51
CA ILE A 69 3.58 15.26 -10.67
C ILE A 69 2.87 14.38 -9.65
N THR A 70 2.41 13.21 -10.06
CA THR A 70 1.91 12.19 -9.14
C THR A 70 2.84 10.98 -9.17
N HIS A 71 3.23 10.51 -7.98
CA HIS A 71 3.89 9.22 -7.80
C HIS A 71 2.95 8.30 -7.02
N LYS A 72 2.46 7.26 -7.69
CA LYS A 72 1.61 6.23 -7.11
C LYS A 72 2.40 4.95 -6.87
N LEU A 73 2.27 4.41 -5.67
CA LEU A 73 2.72 3.07 -5.30
C LEU A 73 1.51 2.14 -5.29
N MET A 74 1.58 1.04 -6.04
CA MET A 74 0.59 -0.03 -6.06
C MET A 74 1.22 -1.26 -5.40
N VAL A 75 0.68 -1.66 -4.26
CA VAL A 75 1.22 -2.73 -3.40
C VAL A 75 0.29 -3.92 -3.43
N PHE A 76 0.77 -5.01 -4.00
CA PHE A 76 0.04 -6.26 -4.11
C PHE A 76 0.42 -7.18 -2.97
N THR A 77 -0.57 -7.88 -2.42
CA THR A 77 -0.39 -8.64 -1.19
C THR A 77 -0.88 -10.08 -1.28
N GLU A 78 -0.41 -10.90 -0.34
CA GLU A 78 -0.97 -12.20 -0.01
C GLU A 78 -1.23 -12.30 1.50
N GLU A 79 -2.17 -13.15 1.90
CA GLU A 79 -2.34 -13.48 3.32
C GLU A 79 -1.20 -14.38 3.78
N VAL A 80 -0.67 -14.13 4.98
CA VAL A 80 0.28 -15.04 5.62
C VAL A 80 -0.37 -15.64 6.86
N GLU A 81 -0.28 -16.97 6.99
CA GLU A 81 -0.59 -17.64 8.24
C GLU A 81 0.48 -17.27 9.27
N GLY A 82 0.09 -16.39 10.19
CA GLY A 82 0.96 -15.87 11.23
C GLY A 82 0.21 -14.85 12.04
N THR A 83 -0.41 -15.30 13.13
CA THR A 83 -0.81 -14.37 14.18
C THR A 83 0.40 -13.57 14.62
N ARG A 84 0.19 -12.27 14.82
CA ARG A 84 1.12 -11.36 15.46
C ARG A 84 1.59 -11.99 16.77
N GLU A 85 2.74 -12.67 16.80
CA GLU A 85 3.48 -12.82 18.05
C GLU A 85 3.97 -11.41 18.37
N LEU A 86 3.14 -10.69 19.12
CA LEU A 86 3.50 -9.43 19.74
C LEU A 86 4.71 -9.71 20.63
N ARG A 87 5.91 -9.42 20.12
CA ARG A 87 7.11 -9.27 20.94
C ARG A 87 7.08 -7.91 21.61
#